data_AF-A0A392M8Y2-F1
#
_entry.id   AF-A0A392M8Y2-F1
#
_cell.length_a   1.000
_cell.length_b   1.000
_cell.length_c   1.000
_cell.angle_alpha   90.00
_cell.angle_beta   90.00
_cell.angle_gamma   90.00
#
_symmetry.space_group_name_H-M   'P 1'
#
loop_
_entity.id
_entity.type
_entity.pdbx_description
1 polymer ?
#
loop_
_entity_poly.entity_id
_entity_poly.type
_entity_poly.pdbx_seq_one_letter_code
_entity_poly.pdbx_strand_id
1 'polypeptide(L)'
;MDTPEEGHVAKDDYIEKISIPSALISKTLGDRIKEALSNGEMVHINLDWREALPHPDDRVEYELWTNSNDECGPKCDNQINFVKSFKGAAQQLEKKGFTQFTPHYITWFCPKEFLLSKQCKSQCINHGRYCAPDPEQDFNKGYDGKDVVVQNLRQACFFKVANESGRPWQWWDYVEHFVPLLN
;
A
#
# COMPACT_ATOMS: atom_id res chain seq x y z
N MET A 1 6.20 -2.50 -10.00
CA MET A 1 5.71 -3.81 -10.45
C MET A 1 4.79 -3.53 -11.61
N ASP A 2 5.16 -3.96 -12.81
CA ASP A 2 4.28 -3.86 -13.96
C ASP A 2 3.42 -5.12 -14.00
N THR A 3 2.12 -4.94 -13.81
CA THR A 3 1.11 -5.97 -14.07
C THR A 3 0.96 -6.09 -15.60
N PRO A 4 1.06 -7.31 -16.16
CA PRO A 4 0.92 -7.51 -17.60
C PRO A 4 -0.57 -7.50 -17.97
N GLU A 5 -1.18 -6.31 -17.97
CA GLU A 5 -2.48 -6.03 -18.56
C GLU A 5 -2.67 -4.50 -18.71
N GLU A 6 -1.75 -3.84 -19.40
CA GLU A 6 -2.08 -2.60 -20.11
C GLU A 6 -2.90 -2.98 -21.36
N GLY A 7 -4.14 -3.42 -21.12
CA GLY A 7 -5.07 -3.90 -22.13
C GLY A 7 -6.40 -3.17 -22.00
N HIS A 8 -6.47 -1.98 -22.60
CA HIS A 8 -7.69 -1.20 -22.83
C HIS A 8 -8.50 -0.79 -21.58
N VAL A 9 -8.52 0.52 -21.37
CA VAL A 9 -9.45 1.30 -20.51
C VAL A 9 -10.91 0.94 -20.85
N ALA A 10 -11.39 -0.17 -20.32
CA ALA A 10 -12.76 -0.62 -20.45
C ALA A 10 -13.23 -1.09 -19.07
N LYS A 11 -13.80 -0.12 -18.32
CA LYS A 11 -14.68 -0.32 -17.16
C LYS A 11 -14.05 -0.69 -15.80
N ASP A 12 -13.03 0.04 -15.35
CA ASP A 12 -12.71 0.10 -13.90
C ASP A 12 -13.85 0.70 -13.05
N ASP A 13 -14.75 1.42 -13.70
CA ASP A 13 -15.93 2.08 -13.11
C ASP A 13 -16.88 1.15 -12.35
N TYR A 14 -16.81 -0.18 -12.53
CA TYR A 14 -17.69 -1.13 -11.86
C TYR A 14 -17.05 -1.77 -10.64
N ILE A 15 -15.74 -2.00 -10.64
CA ILE A 15 -15.02 -2.65 -9.54
C ILE A 15 -15.10 -1.75 -8.30
N GLU A 16 -14.89 -0.44 -8.48
CA GLU A 16 -15.00 0.56 -7.42
C GLU A 16 -16.42 0.72 -6.85
N LYS A 17 -17.45 0.22 -7.56
CA LYS A 17 -18.87 0.34 -7.16
C LYS A 17 -19.40 -0.88 -6.41
N ILE A 18 -18.62 -1.95 -6.25
CA ILE A 18 -19.04 -3.13 -5.48
C ILE A 18 -18.92 -2.81 -3.99
N SER A 19 -20.06 -2.58 -3.34
CA SER A 19 -20.16 -2.30 -1.91
C SER A 19 -20.67 -3.47 -1.07
N ILE A 20 -21.05 -4.59 -1.72
CA ILE A 20 -21.53 -5.80 -1.05
C ILE A 20 -20.42 -6.85 -0.94
N PRO A 21 -20.31 -7.57 0.19
CA PRO A 21 -19.38 -8.68 0.30
C PRO A 21 -19.68 -9.72 -0.78
N SER A 22 -18.66 -10.08 -1.55
CA SER A 22 -18.77 -10.99 -2.69
C SER A 22 -17.85 -12.18 -2.47
N ALA A 23 -18.39 -13.40 -2.55
CA ALA A 23 -17.66 -14.63 -2.29
C ALA A 23 -17.92 -15.65 -3.41
N LEU A 24 -16.86 -16.37 -3.80
CA LEU A 24 -16.96 -17.53 -4.68
C LEU A 24 -17.24 -18.77 -3.82
N ILE A 25 -18.17 -19.62 -4.28
CA ILE A 25 -18.50 -20.90 -3.62
C ILE A 25 -18.19 -22.07 -4.55
N SER A 26 -17.97 -23.24 -3.97
CA SER A 26 -17.80 -24.46 -4.76
C SER A 26 -19.09 -24.84 -5.49
N LYS A 27 -18.95 -25.50 -6.65
CA LYS A 27 -20.11 -26.03 -7.41
C LYS A 27 -21.02 -26.89 -6.53
N THR A 28 -20.42 -27.77 -5.73
CA THR A 28 -21.15 -28.67 -4.82
C THR A 28 -22.00 -27.92 -3.81
N LEU A 29 -21.49 -26.83 -3.22
CA LEU A 29 -22.28 -25.99 -2.32
C LEU A 29 -23.41 -25.28 -3.06
N GLY A 30 -23.12 -24.74 -4.25
CA GLY A 30 -24.11 -24.09 -5.10
C GLY A 30 -25.27 -25.01 -5.51
N ASP A 31 -24.97 -26.26 -5.86
CA ASP A 31 -25.99 -27.25 -6.23
C ASP A 31 -26.90 -27.61 -5.05
N ARG A 32 -26.33 -27.77 -3.84
CA ARG A 32 -27.11 -28.03 -2.62
C ARG A 32 -28.03 -26.88 -2.23
N ILE A 33 -27.58 -25.63 -2.39
CA ILE A 33 -28.42 -24.46 -2.15
C ILE A 33 -29.60 -24.44 -3.14
N LYS A 34 -29.34 -24.70 -4.42
CA LYS A 34 -30.39 -24.75 -5.45
C LYS A 34 -31.43 -25.83 -5.16
N GLU A 35 -30.98 -27.02 -4.74
CA GLU A 35 -31.87 -28.13 -4.39
C GLU A 35 -32.79 -27.77 -3.20
N ALA A 36 -32.24 -27.26 -2.10
CA ALA A 36 -33.02 -26.85 -0.93
C ALA A 36 -34.06 -25.76 -1.28
N LEU A 37 -33.67 -24.75 -2.06
CA LEU A 37 -34.59 -23.71 -2.53
C LEU A 37 -35.70 -24.29 -3.44
N SER A 38 -35.38 -25.27 -4.29
CA SER A 38 -36.37 -25.92 -5.16
C SER A 38 -37.41 -26.74 -4.39
N ASN A 39 -37.04 -27.23 -3.21
CA ASN A 39 -37.92 -27.96 -2.29
C ASN A 39 -38.78 -27.03 -1.41
N GLY A 40 -38.67 -25.71 -1.59
CA GLY A 40 -39.40 -24.72 -0.80
C GLY A 40 -38.81 -24.43 0.58
N GLU A 41 -37.56 -24.86 0.82
CA GLU A 41 -36.87 -24.60 2.08
C GLU A 41 -36.24 -23.19 2.10
N MET A 42 -36.18 -22.58 3.29
CA MET A 42 -35.45 -21.34 3.51
C MET A 42 -33.99 -21.63 3.82
N VAL A 43 -33.07 -21.06 3.04
CA VAL A 43 -31.62 -21.23 3.23
C VAL A 43 -31.04 -19.96 3.87
N HIS A 44 -30.52 -20.08 5.10
CA HIS A 44 -29.76 -19.02 5.75
C HIS A 44 -28.27 -19.16 5.49
N ILE A 45 -27.64 -18.12 4.97
CA ILE A 45 -26.19 -18.05 4.72
C ILE A 45 -25.59 -16.99 5.64
N ASN A 46 -24.59 -17.38 6.42
CA ASN A 46 -23.77 -16.45 7.19
C ASN A 46 -22.37 -16.38 6.54
N LEU A 47 -21.93 -15.17 6.20
CA LEU A 47 -20.58 -14.92 5.74
C LEU A 47 -19.77 -14.40 6.93
N ASP A 48 -18.89 -15.25 7.44
CA ASP A 48 -18.07 -14.96 8.61
C ASP A 48 -16.60 -14.84 8.22
N TRP A 49 -16.08 -13.62 8.28
CA TRP A 49 -14.70 -13.28 7.93
C TRP A 49 -13.79 -13.22 9.17
N ARG A 50 -14.31 -13.54 10.37
CA ARG A 50 -13.55 -13.40 11.61
C ARG A 50 -12.28 -14.26 11.59
N GLU A 51 -12.37 -15.49 11.08
CA GLU A 51 -11.21 -16.39 10.95
C GLU A 51 -10.22 -15.98 9.85
N ALA A 52 -10.60 -15.09 8.92
CA ALA A 52 -9.71 -14.59 7.88
C ALA A 52 -8.75 -13.51 8.39
N LEU A 53 -8.93 -13.04 9.63
CA LEU A 53 -8.08 -12.08 10.30
C LEU A 53 -7.41 -12.77 11.49
N PRO A 54 -6.11 -13.13 11.41
CA PRO A 54 -5.36 -13.56 12.58
C PRO A 54 -5.44 -12.48 13.65
N HIS A 55 -6.13 -12.74 14.76
CA HIS A 55 -6.33 -11.78 15.85
C HIS A 55 -5.91 -12.42 17.19
N PRO A 56 -4.60 -12.68 17.41
CA PRO A 56 -4.12 -13.26 18.67
C PRO A 56 -4.46 -12.39 19.90
N ASP A 57 -4.78 -11.10 19.69
CA ASP A 57 -5.09 -10.12 20.72
C ASP A 57 -6.23 -9.14 20.35
N ASP A 58 -7.21 -9.58 19.55
CA ASP A 58 -8.37 -8.79 19.10
C ASP A 58 -8.04 -7.51 18.29
N ARG A 59 -6.85 -7.46 17.67
CA ARG A 59 -6.41 -6.36 16.80
C ARG A 59 -6.19 -6.83 15.38
N VAL A 60 -6.41 -5.94 14.42
CA VAL A 60 -6.09 -6.16 13.01
C VAL A 60 -4.70 -5.62 12.72
N GLU A 61 -3.79 -6.50 12.33
CA GLU A 61 -2.46 -6.13 11.83
C GLU A 61 -2.54 -5.86 10.32
N TYR A 62 -2.03 -4.72 9.87
CA TYR A 62 -1.96 -4.41 8.45
C TYR A 62 -0.70 -3.63 8.08
N GLU A 63 -0.27 -3.81 6.84
CA GLU A 63 0.94 -3.22 6.29
C GLU A 63 0.59 -2.30 5.11
N LEU A 64 1.36 -1.22 4.94
CA LEU A 64 1.31 -0.38 3.75
C LEU A 64 2.66 -0.40 3.04
N TRP A 65 2.69 -0.99 1.85
CA TRP A 65 3.87 -1.00 0.97
C TRP A 65 3.81 0.20 0.04
N THR A 66 4.76 1.12 0.19
CA THR A 66 4.68 2.48 -0.35
C THR A 66 6.05 3.01 -0.80
N ASN A 67 6.06 4.20 -1.39
CA ASN A 67 7.26 4.94 -1.78
C ASN A 67 7.00 6.45 -1.65
N SER A 68 8.00 7.25 -1.29
CA SER A 68 7.85 8.71 -1.17
C SER A 68 7.96 9.46 -2.49
N ASN A 69 8.06 8.77 -3.62
CA ASN A 69 8.03 9.39 -4.94
C ASN A 69 6.62 9.98 -5.18
N ASP A 70 6.59 11.25 -5.56
CA ASP A 70 5.38 12.02 -5.88
C ASP A 70 5.29 12.45 -7.35
N GLU A 71 6.33 12.25 -8.15
CA GLU A 71 6.44 12.72 -9.54
C GLU A 71 6.32 11.56 -10.56
N CYS A 72 5.36 10.66 -10.36
CA CYS A 72 5.10 9.51 -11.27
C CYS A 72 3.70 9.52 -11.91
N GLY A 73 3.07 10.70 -11.98
CA GLY A 73 1.76 10.90 -12.58
C GLY A 73 0.61 10.25 -11.78
N PRO A 74 -0.45 9.75 -12.45
CA PRO A 74 -1.67 9.27 -11.78
C PRO A 74 -1.44 8.18 -10.73
N LYS A 75 -0.37 7.37 -10.87
CA LYS A 75 0.01 6.36 -9.89
C LYS A 75 0.39 6.99 -8.55
N CYS A 76 1.21 8.05 -8.59
CA CYS A 76 1.62 8.81 -7.41
C CYS A 76 0.44 9.58 -6.84
N ASP A 77 -0.37 10.23 -7.68
CA ASP A 77 -1.58 10.95 -7.24
C ASP A 77 -2.53 10.03 -6.44
N ASN A 78 -2.77 8.82 -6.94
CA ASN A 78 -3.62 7.84 -6.27
C ASN A 78 -3.07 7.43 -4.90
N GLN A 79 -1.76 7.22 -4.80
CA GLN A 79 -1.09 6.87 -3.56
C GLN A 79 -1.16 8.00 -2.53
N ILE A 80 -0.93 9.25 -2.97
CA ILE A 80 -1.05 10.45 -2.13
C ILE A 80 -2.49 10.63 -1.64
N ASN A 81 -3.46 10.45 -2.53
CA ASN A 81 -4.88 10.55 -2.21
C ASN A 81 -5.32 9.45 -1.24
N PHE A 82 -4.80 8.23 -1.36
CA PHE A 82 -5.02 7.16 -0.39
C PHE A 82 -4.53 7.57 1.00
N VAL A 83 -3.28 8.04 1.13
CA VAL A 83 -2.72 8.47 2.43
C VAL A 83 -3.58 9.58 3.05
N LYS A 84 -3.96 10.59 2.26
CA LYS A 84 -4.81 11.70 2.72
C LYS A 84 -6.19 11.24 3.18
N SER A 85 -6.86 10.41 2.38
CA SER A 85 -8.22 9.95 2.66
C SER A 85 -8.27 8.94 3.81
N PHE A 86 -7.29 8.04 3.91
CA PHE A 86 -7.27 6.98 4.90
C PHE A 86 -6.75 7.42 6.27
N LYS A 87 -5.91 8.46 6.33
CA LYS A 87 -5.32 9.02 7.55
C LYS A 87 -6.32 9.10 8.72
N GLY A 88 -7.48 9.71 8.50
CA GLY A 88 -8.46 9.92 9.57
C GLY A 88 -8.98 8.60 10.17
N ALA A 89 -9.22 7.60 9.32
CA ALA A 89 -9.65 6.27 9.76
C ALA A 89 -8.51 5.54 10.48
N ALA A 90 -7.32 5.51 9.90
CA ALA A 90 -6.14 4.87 10.48
C ALA A 90 -5.81 5.42 11.87
N GLN A 91 -5.75 6.74 12.02
CA GLN A 91 -5.47 7.37 13.31
C GLN A 91 -6.51 7.04 14.38
N GLN A 92 -7.79 6.95 14.01
CA GLN A 92 -8.84 6.58 14.97
C GLN A 92 -8.76 5.11 15.40
N LEU A 93 -8.49 4.21 14.45
CA LEU A 93 -8.37 2.77 14.72
C LEU A 93 -7.15 2.47 15.59
N GLU A 94 -5.99 3.07 15.27
CA GLU A 94 -4.75 2.90 16.03
C GLU A 94 -4.87 3.48 17.45
N LYS A 95 -5.43 4.68 17.61
CA LYS A 95 -5.62 5.31 18.93
C LYS A 95 -6.56 4.53 19.85
N LYS A 96 -7.54 3.82 19.27
CA LYS A 96 -8.47 2.95 20.02
C LYS A 96 -7.90 1.55 20.26
N GLY A 97 -6.72 1.25 19.71
CA GLY A 97 -6.07 -0.05 19.84
C GLY A 97 -6.71 -1.15 19.00
N PHE A 98 -7.53 -0.82 17.99
CA PHE A 98 -8.18 -1.81 17.12
C PHE A 98 -7.27 -2.32 16.02
N THR A 99 -6.20 -1.58 15.70
CA THR A 99 -5.28 -1.93 14.63
C THR A 99 -3.83 -1.73 15.04
N GLN A 100 -2.95 -2.51 14.41
CA GLN A 100 -1.51 -2.34 14.48
C GLN A 100 -0.97 -2.19 13.05
N PHE A 101 -0.47 -1.00 12.75
CA PHE A 101 -0.03 -0.59 11.43
C PHE A 101 1.49 -0.66 11.30
N THR A 102 2.02 -1.10 10.15
CA THR A 102 3.45 -0.97 9.81
C THR A 102 3.66 -0.48 8.36
N PRO A 103 4.39 0.63 8.13
CA PRO A 103 4.77 1.06 6.79
C PRO A 103 6.02 0.33 6.28
N HIS A 104 6.01 -0.04 5.01
CA HIS A 104 7.13 -0.64 4.29
C HIS A 104 7.44 0.16 3.03
N TYR A 105 8.74 0.29 2.74
CA TYR A 105 9.21 1.08 1.60
C TYR A 105 9.83 0.20 0.53
N ILE A 106 9.35 0.39 -0.70
CA ILE A 106 9.87 -0.32 -1.86
C ILE A 106 11.24 0.28 -2.22
N THR A 107 12.23 -0.59 -2.43
CA THR A 107 13.57 -0.19 -2.85
C THR A 107 14.07 -1.11 -3.95
N TRP A 108 14.94 -0.55 -4.78
CA TRP A 108 15.66 -1.26 -5.82
C TRP A 108 17.14 -1.35 -5.43
N PHE A 109 17.91 -2.09 -6.21
CA PHE A 109 19.36 -2.14 -6.04
C PHE A 109 20.04 -1.93 -7.38
N CYS A 110 21.29 -1.50 -7.32
CA CYS A 110 22.16 -1.33 -8.47
C CYS A 110 23.17 -2.49 -8.50
N PRO A 111 23.24 -3.26 -9.61
CA PRO A 111 24.21 -4.34 -9.74
C PRO A 111 25.66 -3.85 -9.62
N LYS A 112 26.55 -4.73 -9.16
CA LYS A 112 27.95 -4.37 -8.82
C LYS A 112 28.71 -3.79 -9.99
N GLU A 113 28.40 -4.26 -11.19
CA GLU A 113 29.01 -3.86 -12.46
C GLU A 113 28.72 -2.38 -12.80
N PHE A 114 27.63 -1.83 -12.26
CA PHE A 114 27.17 -0.47 -12.56
C PHE A 114 27.41 0.53 -11.44
N LEU A 115 28.06 0.15 -10.34
CA LEU A 115 28.27 1.02 -9.16
C LEU A 115 28.96 2.35 -9.48
N LEU A 116 29.82 2.36 -10.51
CA LEU A 116 30.56 3.56 -10.91
C LEU A 116 29.81 4.42 -11.94
N SER A 117 28.71 3.92 -12.51
CA SER A 117 27.90 4.62 -13.51
C SER A 117 27.25 5.88 -12.92
N LYS A 118 26.95 6.87 -13.77
CA LYS A 118 26.27 8.09 -13.35
C LYS A 118 24.89 7.76 -12.76
N GLN A 119 24.17 6.84 -13.41
CA GLN A 119 22.84 6.39 -13.03
C GLN A 119 22.83 5.79 -11.62
N CYS A 120 23.74 4.87 -11.33
CA CYS A 120 23.79 4.26 -10.00
C CYS A 120 24.14 5.28 -8.91
N LYS A 121 25.05 6.21 -9.21
CA LYS A 121 25.45 7.26 -8.26
C LYS A 121 24.35 8.30 -8.01
N SER A 122 23.52 8.61 -9.00
CA SER A 122 22.40 9.54 -8.81
C SER A 122 21.23 8.86 -8.12
N GLN A 123 20.92 7.61 -8.47
CA GLN A 123 19.67 6.97 -8.06
C GLN A 123 19.75 6.17 -6.76
N CYS A 124 20.94 5.97 -6.20
CA CYS A 124 21.16 5.06 -5.08
C CYS A 124 21.97 5.67 -3.93
N ILE A 125 21.72 5.16 -2.73
CA ILE A 125 22.56 5.35 -1.54
C ILE A 125 23.23 4.03 -1.14
N ASN A 126 24.15 4.11 -0.17
CA ASN A 126 24.84 2.95 0.41
C ASN A 126 25.44 2.01 -0.65
N HIS A 127 26.28 2.57 -1.52
CA HIS A 127 27.00 1.83 -2.57
C HIS A 127 26.07 0.96 -3.43
N GLY A 128 24.95 1.52 -3.89
CA GLY A 128 24.01 0.83 -4.78
C GLY A 128 23.06 -0.15 -4.08
N ARG A 129 23.12 -0.28 -2.76
CA ARG A 129 22.27 -1.22 -2.02
C ARG A 129 20.80 -0.81 -1.97
N TYR A 130 20.55 0.50 -1.93
CA TYR A 130 19.20 1.05 -1.85
C TYR A 130 19.04 2.13 -2.90
N CYS A 131 18.11 1.92 -3.81
CA CYS A 131 17.85 2.78 -4.96
C CYS A 131 16.35 3.05 -5.10
N ALA A 132 16.02 4.08 -5.86
CA ALA A 132 14.70 4.30 -6.43
C ALA A 132 14.85 4.65 -7.91
N PRO A 133 13.86 4.33 -8.76
CA PRO A 133 13.84 4.85 -10.13
C PRO A 133 13.73 6.38 -10.10
N ASP A 134 14.26 6.99 -11.15
CA ASP A 134 14.18 8.43 -11.34
C ASP A 134 12.70 8.83 -11.49
N PRO A 135 12.20 9.80 -10.71
CA PRO A 135 10.78 10.12 -10.64
C PRO A 135 10.20 10.49 -12.01
N GLU A 136 10.82 11.48 -12.67
CA GLU A 136 10.38 11.95 -13.98
C GLU A 136 10.98 11.16 -15.15
N GLN A 137 11.76 10.12 -14.86
CA GLN A 137 12.55 9.37 -15.86
C GLN A 137 13.52 10.26 -16.66
N ASP A 138 13.88 11.43 -16.11
CA ASP A 138 14.82 12.37 -16.69
C ASP A 138 15.86 12.79 -15.65
N PHE A 139 17.02 12.14 -15.72
CA PHE A 139 18.17 12.36 -14.83
C PHE A 139 18.77 13.79 -14.83
N ASN A 140 18.18 14.75 -15.53
CA ASN A 140 18.65 16.14 -15.58
C ASN A 140 17.63 17.15 -15.06
N LYS A 141 16.46 16.70 -14.61
CA LYS A 141 15.38 17.52 -14.07
C LYS A 141 14.83 16.87 -12.80
N GLY A 142 14.25 17.68 -11.91
CA GLY A 142 13.65 17.15 -10.69
C GLY A 142 14.66 16.70 -9.65
N TYR A 143 14.23 15.78 -8.81
CA TYR A 143 15.03 15.18 -7.74
C TYR A 143 15.50 13.78 -8.14
N ASP A 144 16.66 13.36 -7.65
CA ASP A 144 17.21 12.07 -8.00
C ASP A 144 16.52 10.94 -7.20
N GLY A 145 16.57 9.71 -7.69
CA GLY A 145 16.10 8.53 -6.95
C GLY A 145 16.77 8.36 -5.57
N LYS A 146 18.01 8.81 -5.36
CA LYS A 146 18.62 8.79 -4.01
C LYS A 146 17.83 9.66 -3.01
N ASP A 147 17.20 10.74 -3.47
CA ASP A 147 16.45 11.68 -2.62
C ASP A 147 15.15 11.01 -2.16
N VAL A 148 14.50 10.25 -3.05
CA VAL A 148 13.40 9.33 -2.70
C VAL A 148 13.84 8.35 -1.62
N VAL A 149 14.98 7.67 -1.80
CA VAL A 149 15.44 6.66 -0.83
C VAL A 149 15.74 7.29 0.54
N VAL A 150 16.34 8.48 0.55
CA VAL A 150 16.57 9.22 1.80
C VAL A 150 15.25 9.59 2.46
N GLN A 151 14.25 10.00 1.69
CA GLN A 151 12.94 10.35 2.22
C GLN A 151 12.17 9.12 2.74
N ASN A 152 12.21 8.00 2.03
CA ASN A 152 11.72 6.70 2.52
C ASN A 152 12.36 6.32 3.86
N LEU A 153 13.70 6.47 3.96
CA LEU A 153 14.43 6.20 5.20
C LEU A 153 13.98 7.11 6.35
N ARG A 154 13.77 8.41 6.09
CA ARG A 154 13.27 9.35 7.10
C ARG A 154 11.89 8.96 7.59
N GLN A 155 10.97 8.64 6.69
CA GLN A 155 9.61 8.23 7.07
C GLN A 155 9.62 6.91 7.86
N ALA A 156 10.45 5.94 7.48
CA ALA A 156 10.63 4.68 8.24
C ALA A 156 11.23 4.94 9.64
N CYS A 157 12.24 5.80 9.75
CA CYS A 157 12.83 6.20 11.02
C CYS A 157 11.82 6.93 11.90
N PHE A 158 11.01 7.83 11.32
CA PHE A 158 9.95 8.53 12.03
C PHE A 158 8.93 7.54 12.58
N PHE A 159 8.47 6.59 11.77
CA PHE A 159 7.56 5.53 12.22
C PHE A 159 8.14 4.75 13.39
N LYS A 160 9.41 4.33 13.30
CA LYS A 160 10.08 3.61 14.37
C LYS A 160 10.02 4.38 15.70
N VAL A 161 10.42 5.65 15.69
CA VAL A 161 10.42 6.49 16.90
C VAL A 161 8.99 6.73 17.40
N ALA A 162 8.04 7.01 16.51
CA ALA A 162 6.64 7.21 16.85
C ALA A 162 6.04 5.96 17.50
N ASN A 163 6.32 4.78 16.93
CA ASN A 163 5.86 3.50 17.45
C ASN A 163 6.48 3.18 18.82
N GLU A 164 7.80 3.35 18.99
CA GLU A 164 8.49 3.18 20.27
C GLU A 164 7.96 4.14 21.35
N SER A 165 7.45 5.32 20.96
CA SER A 165 6.79 6.27 21.86
C SER A 165 5.31 5.98 22.15
N GLY A 166 4.76 4.89 21.59
CA GLY A 166 3.35 4.51 21.71
C GLY A 166 2.39 5.42 20.94
N ARG A 167 2.88 6.09 19.89
CA ARG A 167 2.10 7.02 19.04
C ARG A 167 2.30 6.76 17.54
N PRO A 168 2.17 5.51 17.05
CA PRO A 168 2.41 5.16 15.64
C PRO A 168 1.58 6.00 14.66
N TRP A 169 0.37 6.42 15.06
CA TRP A 169 -0.55 7.22 14.26
C TRP A 169 0.00 8.59 13.83
N GLN A 170 1.07 9.09 14.47
CA GLN A 170 1.74 10.34 14.07
C GLN A 170 2.44 10.20 12.72
N TRP A 171 2.75 8.96 12.28
CA TRP A 171 3.33 8.74 10.97
C TRP A 171 2.43 9.26 9.85
N TRP A 172 1.11 9.08 9.97
CA TRP A 172 0.15 9.60 9.00
C TRP A 172 0.18 11.13 8.86
N ASP A 173 0.41 11.86 9.97
CA ASP A 173 0.60 13.31 9.93
C ASP A 173 1.90 13.68 9.22
N TYR A 174 2.98 12.94 9.50
CA TYR A 174 4.29 13.16 8.90
C TYR A 174 4.26 12.90 7.40
N VAL A 175 3.76 11.75 6.94
CA VAL A 175 3.77 11.47 5.50
C VAL A 175 2.83 12.38 4.73
N GLU A 176 1.67 12.74 5.25
CA GLU A 176 0.79 13.71 4.58
C GLU A 176 1.48 15.08 4.41
N HIS A 177 2.16 15.58 5.44
CA HIS A 177 2.83 16.88 5.38
C HIS A 177 4.10 16.89 4.53
N PHE A 178 4.84 15.78 4.48
CA PHE A 178 6.17 15.71 3.89
C PHE A 178 6.24 14.88 2.59
N VAL A 179 5.09 14.39 2.11
CA VAL A 179 4.91 13.93 0.73
C VAL A 179 5.13 15.06 -0.29
N PRO A 180 4.64 16.31 -0.10
CA PRO A 180 4.77 17.38 -1.11
C PRO A 180 6.14 18.08 -1.18
N LEU A 181 7.16 17.61 -0.46
CA LEU A 181 8.40 18.38 -0.21
C LEU A 181 9.59 17.97 -1.08
N LEU A 182 9.34 17.25 -2.17
CA LEU A 182 10.37 16.99 -3.18
C LEU A 182 10.34 18.03 -4.32
N ASN A 183 9.47 19.04 -4.22
CA ASN A 183 9.41 20.24 -5.08
C ASN A 183 10.03 21.48 -4.41
#